data_AF-K1ZBZ1-F1
#
_entry.id   AF-K1ZBZ1-F1
#
_cell.length_a   1.000
_cell.length_b   1.000
_cell.length_c   1.000
_cell.angle_alpha   90.00
_cell.angle_beta   90.00
_cell.angle_gamma   90.00
#
_symmetry.space_group_name_H-M   'P 1'
#
loop_
_entity.id
_entity.type
_entity.pdbx_description
1 polymer ?
#
loop_
_entity_poly.entity_id
_entity_poly.type
_entity_poly.pdbx_seq_one_letter_code
_entity_poly.pdbx_strand_id
1 'polypeptide(L)'
;MKIDQLYIEVNEIKKRNERVELDKAWETSWTRRVVVSLFTYIVIVLFFHFAGLPKPLVNAIVPAVAFIISTLSMPIIKRWWVSHNNR
;
A
#
# COMPACT_ATOMS: atom_id res chain seq x y z
N MET A 1 -17.03 32.24 -22.73
CA MET A 1 -17.66 30.91 -22.85
C MET A 1 -16.65 29.76 -22.88
N LYS A 2 -15.73 29.68 -23.85
CA LYS A 2 -14.75 28.55 -23.92
C LYS A 2 -13.69 28.59 -22.82
N ILE A 3 -13.25 29.78 -22.42
CA ILE A 3 -12.31 29.99 -21.30
C ILE A 3 -12.99 29.62 -19.98
N ASP A 4 -14.24 30.03 -19.77
CA ASP A 4 -14.98 29.72 -18.54
C ASP A 4 -15.21 28.21 -18.37
N GLN A 5 -15.49 27.50 -19.46
CA GLN A 5 -15.60 26.03 -19.47
C GLN A 5 -14.27 25.36 -19.08
N LEU A 6 -13.15 25.82 -19.66
CA LEU A 6 -11.82 25.31 -19.29
C LEU A 6 -11.48 25.58 -17.81
N TYR A 7 -11.88 26.74 -17.27
CA TYR A 7 -11.70 27.04 -15.84
C TYR A 7 -12.48 26.05 -14.96
N ILE A 8 -13.70 25.69 -15.34
CA ILE A 8 -14.52 24.72 -14.61
C ILE A 8 -13.87 23.34 -14.65
N GLU A 9 -13.48 22.84 -15.83
CA GLU A 9 -12.84 21.54 -16.00
C GLU A 9 -11.52 21.43 -15.20
N VAL A 10 -10.68 22.46 -15.25
CA VAL A 10 -9.43 22.50 -14.48
C VAL A 10 -9.70 22.43 -12.98
N ASN A 11 -10.74 23.12 -12.50
CA ASN A 11 -11.08 23.13 -11.09
C ASN A 11 -11.64 21.76 -10.63
N GLU A 12 -12.42 21.08 -11.46
CA GLU A 12 -12.90 19.73 -11.21
C GLU A 12 -11.74 18.72 -11.17
N ILE A 13 -10.79 18.82 -12.10
CA ILE A 13 -9.59 17.98 -12.12
C ILE A 13 -8.76 18.20 -10.85
N LYS A 14 -8.56 19.46 -10.42
CA LYS A 14 -7.82 19.78 -9.19
C LYS A 14 -8.48 19.16 -7.96
N LYS A 15 -9.80 19.32 -7.81
CA LYS A 15 -10.58 18.72 -6.70
C LYS A 15 -10.48 17.20 -6.70
N ARG A 16 -10.54 16.56 -7.87
CA ARG A 16 -10.35 15.10 -7.97
C ARG A 16 -8.93 14.69 -7.61
N ASN A 17 -7.91 15.39 -8.13
CA ASN A 17 -6.52 15.09 -7.88
C ASN A 17 -6.18 15.22 -6.39
N GLU A 18 -6.72 16.22 -5.69
CA GLU A 18 -6.53 16.36 -4.24
C GLU A 18 -6.97 15.11 -3.47
N ARG A 19 -8.17 14.59 -3.77
CA ARG A 19 -8.66 13.33 -3.16
C ARG A 19 -7.74 12.15 -3.49
N VAL A 20 -7.34 12.03 -4.75
CA VAL A 20 -6.47 10.95 -5.22
C VAL A 20 -5.08 11.00 -4.58
N GLU A 21 -4.51 12.19 -4.39
CA GLU A 21 -3.20 12.34 -3.75
C GLU A 21 -3.27 12.04 -2.25
N LEU A 22 -4.37 12.40 -1.57
CA LEU A 22 -4.60 12.00 -0.17
C LEU A 22 -4.68 10.47 -0.04
N ASP A 23 -5.42 9.80 -0.93
CA ASP A 23 -5.50 8.34 -0.94
C ASP A 23 -4.12 7.71 -1.19
N LYS A 24 -3.36 8.20 -2.18
CA LYS A 24 -1.99 7.75 -2.43
C LYS A 24 -1.07 7.96 -1.23
N ALA A 25 -1.19 9.09 -0.55
CA ALA A 25 -0.43 9.39 0.66
C ALA A 25 -0.76 8.40 1.78
N TRP A 26 -2.03 8.07 1.97
CA TRP A 26 -2.44 7.01 2.89
C TRP A 26 -1.85 5.64 2.51
N GLU A 27 -1.92 5.26 1.24
CA GLU A 27 -1.42 3.97 0.77
C GLU A 27 0.11 3.81 0.95
N THR A 28 0.83 4.91 0.82
CA THR A 28 2.30 4.96 0.99
C THR A 28 2.73 5.26 2.42
N SER A 29 1.79 5.63 3.29
CA SER A 29 2.06 5.97 4.69
C SER A 29 2.65 4.80 5.48
N TRP A 30 3.53 5.14 6.43
CA TRP A 30 4.02 4.17 7.42
C TRP A 30 2.90 3.67 8.34
N THR A 31 1.89 4.50 8.59
CA THR A 31 0.72 4.15 9.41
C THR A 31 0.02 2.91 8.86
N ARG A 32 -0.28 2.87 7.54
CA ARG A 32 -0.91 1.70 6.91
C ARG A 32 -0.01 0.46 7.03
N ARG A 33 1.29 0.62 6.80
CA ARG A 33 2.26 -0.49 6.88
C ARG A 33 2.29 -1.10 8.28
N VAL A 34 2.38 -0.28 9.32
CA VAL A 34 2.40 -0.73 10.73
C VAL A 34 1.09 -1.43 11.09
N VAL A 35 -0.05 -0.85 10.74
CA VAL A 35 -1.38 -1.44 11.03
C VAL A 35 -1.51 -2.80 10.37
N VAL A 36 -1.21 -2.91 9.06
CA VAL A 36 -1.33 -4.18 8.34
C VAL A 36 -0.33 -5.20 8.89
N SER A 37 0.93 -4.83 9.12
CA SER A 37 1.93 -5.72 9.73
C SER A 37 1.49 -6.24 11.10
N LEU A 38 0.90 -5.39 11.95
CA LEU A 38 0.42 -5.78 13.27
C LEU A 38 -0.75 -6.78 13.18
N PHE A 39 -1.74 -6.50 12.34
CA PHE A 39 -2.87 -7.42 12.12
C PHE A 39 -2.42 -8.74 11.52
N THR A 40 -1.53 -8.72 10.53
CA THR A 40 -0.93 -9.92 9.93
C THR A 40 -0.21 -10.75 11.00
N TYR A 41 0.59 -10.12 11.87
CA TYR A 41 1.27 -10.82 12.95
C TYR A 41 0.28 -11.50 13.91
N ILE A 42 -0.75 -10.77 14.37
CA ILE A 42 -1.77 -11.30 15.28
C ILE A 42 -2.48 -12.52 14.67
N VAL A 43 -2.93 -12.40 13.42
CA VAL A 43 -3.65 -13.49 12.72
C VAL A 43 -2.78 -14.75 12.62
N ILE A 44 -1.50 -14.60 12.28
CA ILE A 44 -0.60 -15.74 12.12
C ILE A 44 -0.19 -16.35 13.45
N VAL A 45 0.03 -15.55 14.48
CA VAL A 45 0.28 -16.07 15.83
C VAL A 45 -0.90 -16.91 16.30
N LEU A 46 -2.13 -16.42 16.11
CA LEU A 46 -3.35 -17.18 16.43
C LEU A 46 -3.42 -18.48 15.60
N PHE A 47 -3.20 -18.40 14.28
CA PHE A 47 -3.19 -19.56 13.41
C PHE A 47 -2.17 -20.62 13.85
N PHE A 48 -0.92 -20.22 14.12
CA PHE A 48 0.12 -21.15 14.58
C PHE A 48 -0.15 -21.71 15.98
N HIS A 49 -0.79 -20.94 16.85
CA HIS A 49 -1.23 -21.42 18.15
C HIS A 49 -2.29 -22.52 18.01
N PHE A 50 -3.32 -22.31 17.20
CA PHE A 50 -4.36 -23.32 16.96
C PHE A 50 -3.86 -24.53 16.16
N ALA A 51 -2.90 -24.33 15.26
CA ALA A 51 -2.30 -25.41 14.47
C ALA A 51 -1.28 -26.26 15.26
N GLY A 52 -0.97 -25.92 16.52
CA GLY A 52 -0.01 -26.66 17.35
C GLY A 52 1.43 -26.58 16.84
N LEU A 53 1.77 -25.55 16.05
CA LEU A 53 3.10 -25.41 15.46
C LEU A 53 4.12 -24.93 16.49
N PRO A 54 5.37 -25.42 16.42
CA PRO A 54 6.41 -25.02 17.37
C PRO A 54 6.80 -23.55 17.18
N LYS A 55 7.02 -22.82 18.27
CA LYS A 55 7.50 -21.41 18.30
C LYS A 55 6.64 -20.42 17.48
N PRO A 56 5.32 -20.30 17.76
CA PRO A 56 4.41 -19.45 17.00
C PRO A 56 4.84 -17.98 16.92
N LEU A 57 5.38 -17.42 18.01
CA LEU A 57 5.83 -16.03 18.07
C LEU A 57 7.03 -15.73 17.16
N VAL A 58 7.94 -16.69 16.99
CA VAL A 58 9.15 -16.55 16.15
C VAL A 58 8.78 -16.78 14.69
N ASN A 59 7.96 -17.78 14.41
CA ASN A 59 7.58 -18.10 13.03
C ASN A 59 6.67 -17.03 12.42
N ALA A 60 5.88 -16.32 13.23
CA ALA A 60 5.05 -15.20 12.78
C ALA A 60 5.86 -13.97 12.31
N ILE A 61 7.18 -13.93 12.56
CA ILE A 61 8.08 -12.90 12.01
C ILE A 61 8.22 -13.06 10.49
N VAL A 62 8.22 -14.31 9.98
CA VAL A 62 8.44 -14.58 8.56
C VAL A 62 7.41 -13.87 7.67
N PRO A 63 6.10 -13.96 7.94
CA PRO A 63 5.12 -13.26 7.11
C PRO A 63 5.12 -11.74 7.31
N ALA A 64 5.45 -11.25 8.51
CA ALA A 64 5.59 -9.82 8.76
C ALA A 64 6.75 -9.23 7.93
N VAL A 65 7.89 -9.92 7.87
CA VAL A 65 9.04 -9.55 7.04
C VAL A 65 8.71 -9.67 5.55
N ALA A 66 8.02 -10.74 5.13
CA ALA A 66 7.59 -10.91 3.74
C ALA A 66 6.67 -9.76 3.29
N PHE A 67 5.75 -9.32 4.15
CA PHE A 67 4.89 -8.17 3.88
C PHE A 67 5.71 -6.88 3.72
N ILE A 68 6.65 -6.61 4.63
CA ILE A 68 7.51 -5.41 4.54
C ILE A 68 8.30 -5.42 3.23
N ILE A 69 8.93 -6.54 2.88
CA ILE A 69 9.67 -6.71 1.62
C ILE A 69 8.75 -6.45 0.42
N SER A 70 7.53 -6.98 0.42
CA SER A 70 6.53 -6.72 -0.63
C SER A 70 6.19 -5.24 -0.78
N THR A 71 6.01 -4.52 0.34
CA THR A 71 5.71 -3.08 0.29
C THR A 71 6.87 -2.21 -0.19
N LEU A 72 8.11 -2.66 0.02
CA LEU A 72 9.32 -1.95 -0.41
C LEU A 72 9.72 -2.29 -1.86
N SER A 73 9.44 -3.50 -2.33
CA SER A 73 9.76 -3.92 -3.70
C SER A 73 8.78 -3.39 -4.74
N MET A 74 7.50 -3.23 -4.38
CA MET A 74 6.46 -2.79 -5.33
C MET A 74 6.73 -1.44 -6.03
N PRO A 75 7.23 -0.38 -5.36
CA PRO A 75 7.59 0.86 -6.03
C PRO A 75 8.68 0.67 -7.10
N ILE A 76 9.64 -0.23 -6.86
CA ILE A 76 10.75 -0.51 -7.77
C ILE A 76 10.22 -1.25 -9.00
N ILE A 77 9.42 -2.31 -8.79
CA ILE A 77 8.78 -3.09 -9.85
C ILE A 77 7.89 -2.18 -10.70
N LYS A 78 7.09 -1.32 -10.07
CA LYS A 78 6.22 -0.36 -10.75
C LYS A 78 7.02 0.60 -11.65
N ARG A 79 8.13 1.17 -11.16
CA ARG A 79 9.00 2.06 -11.94
C ARG A 79 9.58 1.34 -13.16
N TRP A 80 10.04 0.11 -12.97
CA TRP A 80 10.57 -0.71 -14.05
C TRP A 80 9.52 -1.01 -15.12
N TRP A 81 8.31 -1.43 -14.71
CA TRP A 81 7.22 -1.77 -15.63
C TRP A 81 6.73 -0.56 -16.42
N VAL A 82 6.53 0.60 -15.76
CA VAL A 82 6.15 1.85 -16.45
C VAL A 82 7.21 2.25 -17.47
N SER A 83 8.50 2.14 -17.12
CA SER A 83 9.59 2.45 -18.07
C SER A 83 9.61 1.55 -19.31
N HIS A 84 9.09 0.32 -19.22
CA HIS A 84 9.05 -0.62 -20.35
C HIS A 84 7.76 -0.51 -21.16
N ASN A 85 6.63 -0.21 -20.52
CA ASN A 85 5.31 -0.17 -21.16
C ASN A 85 4.95 1.21 -21.76
N ASN A 86 5.67 2.28 -21.41
CA ASN A 86 5.47 3.62 -21.96
C ASN A 86 6.35 3.89 -23.20
N ARG A 87 6.72 2.82 -23.94
CA ARG A 87 7.31 2.89 -25.28
C ARG A 87 6.23 2.73 -26.35
#